data_AF-A0A969SUU1-F1
#
_entry.id   AF-A0A969SUU1-F1
#
_cell.length_a   1.000
_cell.length_b   1.000
_cell.length_c   1.000
_cell.angle_alpha   90.00
_cell.angle_beta   90.00
_cell.angle_gamma   90.00
#
_symmetry.space_group_name_H-M   'P 1'
#
loop_
_entity.id
_entity.type
_entity.pdbx_description
1 polymer ?
#
loop_
_entity_poly.entity_id
_entity_poly.type
_entity_poly.pdbx_seq_one_letter_code
_entity_poly.pdbx_strand_id
1 'polypeptide(L)'
;MVCDDNIIYTQKSLAQRYGITISALQQWYPYAGIVKPKKRGGYFDLDAVQTADFFYVATKIRRLTRDEYLERVIPSGGLDEFMRHTNGLSLYDFLTKHISEDEKQDPIVKSVIKRIERYEAHQQSSSSFTNYT
;
A
#
# COMPACT_ATOMS: atom_id res chain seq x y z
N MET A 1 -13.05 14.76 -11.74
CA MET A 1 -12.03 14.69 -10.67
C MET A 1 -12.73 14.26 -9.38
N VAL A 2 -12.63 12.98 -9.02
CA VAL A 2 -12.99 12.54 -7.66
C VAL A 2 -11.67 12.21 -6.99
N CYS A 3 -11.13 13.20 -6.29
CA CYS A 3 -9.95 13.04 -5.46
C CYS A 3 -10.39 12.26 -4.22
N ASP A 4 -10.13 10.95 -4.20
CA ASP A 4 -10.10 10.18 -2.94
C ASP A 4 -8.86 10.55 -2.07
N ASP A 5 -8.20 11.67 -2.37
CA ASP A 5 -6.92 12.11 -1.78
C ASP A 5 -7.07 13.14 -0.64
N ASN A 6 -8.31 13.44 -0.19
CA ASN A 6 -8.56 14.37 0.92
C ASN A 6 -8.94 13.68 2.24
N ILE A 7 -8.82 12.34 2.33
CA ILE A 7 -9.13 11.63 3.57
C ILE A 7 -7.94 11.76 4.52
N ILE A 8 -8.12 12.56 5.56
CA ILE A 8 -7.13 12.75 6.61
C ILE A 8 -7.27 11.62 7.64
N TYR A 9 -6.19 10.87 7.83
CA TYR A 9 -6.19 9.75 8.76
C TYR A 9 -5.61 10.16 10.12
N THR A 10 -6.42 10.03 11.16
CA THR A 10 -5.94 9.95 12.54
C THR A 10 -5.56 8.50 12.85
N GLN A 11 -4.91 8.26 13.97
CA GLN A 11 -4.64 6.91 14.43
C GLN A 11 -5.92 6.06 14.59
N LYS A 12 -7.02 6.67 15.03
CA LYS A 12 -8.31 6.01 15.19
C LYS A 12 -8.91 5.65 13.82
N SER A 13 -9.00 6.60 12.90
CA SER A 13 -9.60 6.35 11.58
C SER A 13 -8.73 5.42 10.72
N LEU A 14 -7.40 5.46 10.87
CA LEU A 14 -6.50 4.52 10.20
C LEU A 14 -6.67 3.10 10.74
N ALA A 15 -6.80 2.92 12.06
CA ALA A 15 -7.06 1.60 12.64
C ALA A 15 -8.42 1.04 12.18
N GLN A 16 -9.44 1.90 12.10
CA GLN A 16 -10.76 1.53 11.60
C GLN A 16 -10.72 1.10 10.13
N ARG A 17 -9.93 1.78 9.28
CA ARG A 17 -9.74 1.41 7.87
C ARG A 17 -9.30 -0.05 7.70
N TYR A 18 -8.43 -0.55 8.58
CA TYR A 18 -7.95 -1.93 8.53
C TYR A 18 -8.75 -2.91 9.40
N GLY A 19 -9.82 -2.46 10.06
CA GLY A 19 -10.61 -3.30 10.96
C GLY A 19 -9.84 -3.79 12.19
N ILE A 20 -8.85 -3.03 12.66
CA ILE A 20 -7.98 -3.42 13.79
C ILE A 20 -8.07 -2.42 14.95
N THR A 21 -7.52 -2.79 16.10
CA THR A 21 -7.38 -1.88 17.24
C THR A 21 -6.23 -0.90 17.02
N ILE A 22 -6.28 0.24 17.70
CA ILE A 22 -5.18 1.22 17.70
C ILE A 22 -3.87 0.58 18.16
N SER A 23 -3.90 -0.28 19.18
CA SER A 23 -2.72 -0.99 19.67
C SER A 23 -2.16 -1.96 18.65
N ALA A 24 -3.01 -2.68 17.90
CA ALA A 24 -2.57 -3.55 16.82
C ALA A 24 -1.93 -2.75 15.67
N LEU A 25 -2.49 -1.58 15.34
CA LEU A 25 -1.88 -0.67 14.36
C LEU A 25 -0.50 -0.19 14.83
N GLN A 26 -0.33 0.16 16.11
CA GLN A 26 0.97 0.57 16.65
C GLN A 26 2.03 -0.53 16.56
N GLN A 27 1.61 -1.80 16.69
CA GLN A 27 2.52 -2.93 16.50
C GLN A 27 3.00 -3.08 15.06
N TRP A 28 2.31 -2.51 14.07
CA TRP A 28 2.76 -2.55 12.68
C TRP A 28 3.91 -1.59 12.41
N TYR A 29 4.00 -0.47 13.12
CA TYR A 29 4.94 0.61 12.82
C TYR A 29 6.40 0.15 12.63
N PRO A 30 7.00 -0.64 13.53
CA PRO A 30 8.39 -1.07 13.35
C PRO A 30 8.58 -2.03 12.16
N TYR A 31 7.58 -2.82 11.78
CA TYR A 31 7.70 -3.79 10.69
C TYR A 31 7.38 -3.19 9.33
N ALA A 32 6.39 -2.28 9.29
CA ALA A 32 5.94 -1.63 8.08
C ALA A 32 6.79 -0.42 7.71
N GLY A 33 7.57 0.14 8.64
CA GLY A 33 8.28 1.41 8.43
C GLY A 33 7.36 2.63 8.49
N ILE A 34 6.23 2.53 9.20
CA ILE A 34 5.26 3.63 9.34
C ILE A 34 5.79 4.66 10.33
N VAL A 35 5.93 5.90 9.88
CA VAL A 35 6.28 7.03 10.75
C VAL A 35 5.03 7.57 11.44
N LYS A 36 5.04 7.55 12.78
CA LYS A 36 3.92 8.10 13.58
C LYS A 36 3.88 9.64 13.49
N PRO A 37 2.69 10.26 13.53
CA PRO A 37 2.57 11.71 13.63
C PRO A 37 3.26 12.26 14.89
N LYS A 38 4.00 13.37 14.75
CA LYS A 38 4.77 13.98 15.86
C LYS A 38 3.87 14.56 16.97
N LYS A 39 2.68 15.04 16.63
CA LYS A 39 1.72 15.63 17.57
C LYS A 39 0.71 14.57 18.02
N ARG A 40 0.32 14.61 19.31
CA ARG A 40 -0.79 13.79 19.82
C ARG A 40 -2.08 14.19 19.09
N GLY A 41 -2.78 13.21 18.53
CA GLY A 41 -3.94 13.47 17.67
C GLY A 41 -3.58 14.01 16.28
N GLY A 42 -2.30 13.95 15.90
CA GLY A 42 -1.84 14.30 14.56
C GLY A 42 -2.34 13.33 13.50
N TYR A 43 -2.13 13.75 12.26
CA TYR A 43 -2.59 13.04 11.08
C TYR A 43 -1.44 12.32 10.38
N PHE A 44 -1.72 11.16 9.82
CA PHE A 44 -0.81 10.45 8.94
C PHE A 44 -0.76 11.18 7.59
N ASP A 45 0.45 11.35 7.07
CA ASP A 45 0.64 11.78 5.70
C ASP A 45 0.24 10.65 4.74
N LEU A 46 0.17 11.00 3.45
CA LEU A 46 -0.21 10.06 2.43
C LEU A 46 0.76 8.86 2.40
N ASP A 47 2.07 9.12 2.44
CA ASP A 47 3.10 8.09 2.37
C ASP A 47 2.94 7.03 3.47
N ALA A 48 2.71 7.45 4.72
CA ALA A 48 2.48 6.52 5.81
C ALA A 48 1.21 5.67 5.62
N VAL A 49 0.16 6.22 5.01
CA VAL A 49 -1.05 5.47 4.65
C VAL A 49 -0.77 4.48 3.53
N GLN A 50 0.02 4.87 2.52
CA GLN A 50 0.41 3.96 1.45
C GLN A 50 1.26 2.81 1.99
N THR A 51 2.23 3.10 2.84
CA THR A 51 3.05 2.10 3.52
C THR A 51 2.19 1.13 4.32
N ALA A 52 1.20 1.62 5.05
CA ALA A 52 0.26 0.78 5.80
C ALA A 52 -0.62 -0.08 4.89
N ASP A 53 -1.09 0.45 3.75
CA ASP A 53 -1.85 -0.31 2.75
C ASP A 53 -1.00 -1.44 2.15
N PHE A 54 0.26 -1.19 1.79
CA PHE A 54 1.16 -2.22 1.27
C PHE A 54 1.49 -3.28 2.31
N PHE A 55 1.69 -2.89 3.57
CA PHE A 55 1.88 -3.84 4.67
C PHE A 55 0.65 -4.73 4.90
N TYR A 56 -0.55 -4.14 4.84
CA TYR A 56 -1.81 -4.88 4.90
C TYR A 56 -1.89 -5.91 3.77
N VAL A 57 -1.66 -5.49 2.53
CA VAL A 57 -1.70 -6.41 1.37
C VAL A 57 -0.69 -7.54 1.53
N ALA A 58 0.54 -7.21 1.94
CA ALA A 58 1.58 -8.22 2.11
C ALA A 58 1.23 -9.27 3.18
N THR A 59 0.68 -8.84 4.31
CA THR A 59 0.42 -9.74 5.45
C THR A 59 -0.94 -10.44 5.39
N LYS A 60 -1.98 -9.78 4.86
CA LYS A 60 -3.33 -10.34 4.78
C LYS A 60 -3.61 -11.07 3.47
N ILE A 61 -3.16 -10.52 2.35
CA ILE A 61 -3.48 -11.07 1.02
C ILE A 61 -2.35 -12.00 0.57
N ARG A 62 -1.11 -11.52 0.59
CA ARG A 62 0.06 -12.34 0.21
C ARG A 62 0.51 -13.32 1.31
N ARG A 63 -0.02 -13.16 2.53
CA ARG A 63 0.17 -14.02 3.71
C ARG A 63 1.63 -14.10 4.19
N LEU A 64 2.39 -13.02 4.03
CA LEU A 64 3.70 -12.90 4.65
C LEU A 64 3.57 -12.67 6.17
N THR A 65 4.52 -13.19 6.92
CA THR A 65 4.70 -12.79 8.32
C THR A 65 5.23 -11.35 8.40
N ARG A 66 5.12 -10.73 9.59
CA ARG A 66 5.63 -9.37 9.82
C ARG A 66 7.15 -9.31 9.64
N ASP A 67 7.84 -10.37 10.05
CA ASP A 67 9.30 -10.49 9.95
C ASP A 67 9.72 -10.67 8.50
N GLU A 68 9.04 -11.53 7.72
CA GLU A 68 9.31 -11.67 6.28
C GLU A 68 9.12 -10.36 5.52
N TYR A 69 8.12 -9.56 5.89
CA TYR A 69 7.94 -8.24 5.28
C TYR A 69 9.16 -7.34 5.57
N LEU A 70 9.57 -7.26 6.83
CA LEU A 70 10.68 -6.42 7.24
C LEU A 70 12.02 -6.87 6.62
N GLU A 71 12.28 -8.18 6.57
CA GLU A 71 13.56 -8.74 6.15
C GLU A 71 13.68 -8.93 4.63
N ARG A 72 12.55 -9.04 3.92
CA ARG A 72 12.57 -9.39 2.48
C ARG A 72 11.90 -8.32 1.62
N VAL A 73 10.77 -7.77 2.04
CA VAL A 73 10.01 -6.82 1.21
C VAL A 73 10.65 -5.43 1.23
N ILE A 74 10.96 -4.90 2.42
CA ILE A 74 11.60 -3.58 2.53
C ILE A 74 12.96 -3.55 1.82
N PRO A 75 13.88 -4.52 2.04
CA PRO A 75 15.19 -4.51 1.37
C PRO A 75 15.13 -4.70 -0.14
N SER A 76 14.10 -5.37 -0.67
CA SER A 76 13.88 -5.47 -2.12
C SER A 76 13.43 -4.16 -2.76
N GLY A 77 13.15 -3.10 -2.00
CA GLY A 77 12.62 -1.84 -2.53
C GLY A 77 11.09 -1.78 -2.56
N GLY A 78 10.40 -2.70 -1.88
CA GLY A 78 8.94 -2.70 -1.73
C GLY A 78 8.27 -3.96 -2.25
N LEU A 79 6.93 -4.00 -2.09
CA LEU A 79 6.15 -5.20 -2.38
C LEU A 79 6.10 -5.56 -3.87
N ASP A 80 6.06 -4.57 -4.77
CA ASP A 80 6.08 -4.84 -6.21
C ASP A 80 7.39 -5.51 -6.64
N GLU A 81 8.52 -4.93 -6.23
CA GLU A 81 9.85 -5.44 -6.58
C GLU A 81 10.10 -6.83 -5.98
N PHE A 82 9.67 -7.03 -4.73
CA PHE A 82 9.66 -8.36 -4.12
C PHE A 82 8.88 -9.37 -4.96
N MET A 83 7.65 -9.04 -5.39
CA MET A 83 6.82 -9.94 -6.20
C MET A 83 7.44 -10.22 -7.57
N ARG A 84 8.04 -9.22 -8.21
CA ARG A 84 8.77 -9.41 -9.48
C ARG A 84 9.91 -10.39 -9.32
N HIS A 85 10.70 -10.26 -8.26
CA HIS A 85 11.84 -11.15 -8.01
C HIS A 85 11.43 -12.56 -7.57
N THR A 86 10.45 -12.71 -6.68
CA THR A 86 10.10 -14.02 -6.12
C THR A 86 9.09 -14.80 -6.96
N ASN A 87 8.22 -14.11 -7.67
CA ASN A 87 7.10 -14.71 -8.38
C ASN A 87 7.13 -14.44 -9.89
N GLY A 88 8.04 -13.59 -10.39
CA GLY A 88 8.12 -13.25 -11.81
C GLY A 88 6.91 -12.47 -12.32
N LEU A 89 6.15 -11.83 -11.43
CA LEU A 89 4.91 -11.12 -11.77
C LEU A 89 4.78 -9.82 -10.98
N SER A 90 4.09 -8.84 -11.56
CA SER A 90 3.85 -7.55 -10.92
C SER A 90 2.83 -7.66 -9.78
N LEU A 91 2.89 -6.75 -8.81
CA LEU A 91 1.87 -6.62 -7.78
C LEU A 91 0.49 -6.33 -8.38
N TYR A 92 0.43 -5.58 -9.49
CA TYR A 92 -0.82 -5.34 -10.20
C TYR A 92 -1.44 -6.65 -10.71
N ASP A 93 -0.65 -7.47 -11.41
CA ASP A 93 -1.12 -8.77 -11.92
C ASP A 93 -1.52 -9.70 -10.77
N PHE A 94 -0.75 -9.71 -9.68
CA PHE A 94 -1.09 -10.48 -8.50
C PHE A 94 -2.49 -10.12 -7.97
N LEU A 95 -2.73 -8.83 -7.73
CA LEU A 95 -3.97 -8.34 -7.12
C LEU A 95 -5.17 -8.40 -8.08
N THR A 96 -4.96 -8.46 -9.39
CA THR A 96 -6.05 -8.47 -10.38
C THR A 96 -6.38 -9.87 -10.88
N LYS A 97 -5.39 -10.79 -10.94
CA LYS A 97 -5.53 -12.10 -11.58
C LYS A 97 -5.35 -13.30 -10.64
N HIS A 98 -4.65 -13.13 -9.52
CA HIS A 98 -4.18 -14.27 -8.71
C HIS A 98 -4.76 -14.33 -7.29
N ILE A 99 -5.63 -13.39 -6.90
CA ILE A 99 -6.36 -13.41 -5.64
C ILE A 99 -7.84 -13.77 -5.87
N SER A 100 -8.51 -14.22 -4.82
CA SER A 100 -9.94 -14.57 -4.88
C SER A 100 -10.82 -13.36 -5.17
N GLU A 101 -12.02 -13.59 -5.72
CA GLU A 101 -12.98 -12.50 -5.98
C GLU A 101 -13.38 -11.76 -4.70
N ASP A 102 -13.47 -12.46 -3.57
CA ASP A 102 -13.74 -11.84 -2.26
C ASP A 102 -12.60 -10.90 -1.84
N GLU A 103 -11.35 -11.31 -1.99
CA GLU A 103 -10.18 -10.45 -1.71
C GLU A 103 -10.13 -9.24 -2.65
N LYS A 104 -10.56 -9.37 -3.91
CA LYS A 104 -10.68 -8.23 -4.83
C LYS A 104 -11.73 -7.22 -4.36
N GLN A 105 -12.72 -7.63 -3.57
CA GLN A 105 -13.71 -6.71 -3.03
C GLN A 105 -13.19 -5.86 -1.87
N ASP A 106 -12.06 -6.24 -1.27
CA ASP A 106 -11.44 -5.52 -0.15
C ASP A 106 -11.13 -4.06 -0.55
N PRO A 107 -11.61 -3.06 0.23
CA PRO A 107 -11.39 -1.65 -0.06
C PRO A 107 -9.91 -1.25 -0.14
N ILE A 108 -9.02 -1.89 0.62
CA ILE A 108 -7.59 -1.64 0.62
C ILE A 108 -6.96 -2.16 -0.66
N VAL A 109 -7.34 -3.37 -1.08
CA VAL A 109 -6.88 -3.96 -2.35
C VAL A 109 -7.28 -3.06 -3.52
N LYS A 110 -8.55 -2.64 -3.59
CA LYS A 110 -9.02 -1.68 -4.60
C LYS A 110 -8.26 -0.35 -4.56
N SER A 111 -7.96 0.15 -3.36
CA SER A 111 -7.20 1.39 -3.19
C SER A 111 -5.76 1.26 -3.70
N VAL A 112 -5.11 0.11 -3.48
CA VAL A 112 -3.75 -0.17 -3.96
C VAL A 112 -3.74 -0.32 -5.48
N ILE A 113 -4.69 -1.08 -6.06
CA ILE A 113 -4.81 -1.23 -7.52
C ILE A 113 -4.96 0.13 -8.20
N LYS A 114 -5.91 0.96 -7.75
CA LYS A 114 -6.12 2.32 -8.30
C LYS A 114 -4.87 3.18 -8.22
N ARG A 115 -4.08 3.04 -7.15
CA ARG A 115 -2.85 3.82 -6.95
C ARG A 115 -1.77 3.40 -7.95
N ILE A 116 -1.63 2.10 -8.18
CA ILE A 116 -0.71 1.55 -9.19
C ILE A 116 -1.11 2.05 -10.58
N GLU A 117 -2.40 1.94 -10.94
CA GLU A 117 -2.92 2.40 -12.24
C GLU A 117 -2.67 3.90 -12.49
N ARG A 118 -2.87 4.73 -11.46
CA ARG A 118 -2.57 6.17 -11.55
C ARG A 118 -1.09 6.42 -11.78
N TYR A 119 -0.22 5.73 -11.04
CA TYR A 119 1.23 5.91 -11.18
C TYR A 119 1.70 5.55 -12.60
N GLU A 120 1.21 4.44 -13.16
CA GLU A 120 1.52 4.03 -14.53
C GLU A 120 0.97 5.00 -15.58
N ALA A 121 -0.27 5.49 -15.42
CA ALA A 121 -0.86 6.49 -16.31
C ALA A 121 -0.09 7.83 -16.28
N HIS A 122 0.39 8.24 -15.10
CA HIS A 122 1.23 9.42 -14.96
C HIS A 122 2.60 9.26 -15.64
N GLN A 123 3.20 8.06 -15.59
CA GLN A 123 4.43 7.80 -16.33
C GLN A 123 4.21 7.83 -17.85
N GLN A 124 3.12 7.23 -18.35
CA GLN A 124 2.80 7.21 -19.79
C GLN A 124 2.48 8.59 -20.36
N SER A 125 1.77 9.43 -19.59
CA SER A 125 1.49 10.83 -19.97
C SER A 125 2.74 11.70 -19.95
N SER A 126 3.65 11.47 -19.00
CA SER A 126 4.94 12.18 -18.92
C SER A 126 5.86 11.81 -20.09
N SER A 127 5.90 10.53 -20.50
CA SER A 127 6.67 10.09 -21.67
C SER A 127 6.12 10.59 -23.01
N SER A 128 4.82 10.86 -23.09
CA SER A 128 4.16 11.36 -24.30
C SER A 128 4.46 12.84 -24.58
N PHE A 129 4.82 13.62 -23.55
CA PHE A 129 5.16 15.04 -23.69
C PHE A 129 6.59 15.28 -24.22
N THR A 130 7.44 14.27 -24.20
CA THR A 130 8.85 14.36 -24.64
C THR A 130 9.06 14.19 -26.15
N ASN A 131 8.01 13.92 -26.94
CA ASN A 131 8.11 13.63 -28.38
C ASN A 131 7.49 14.71 -29.30
N TYR A 132 7.38 15.96 -28.83
CA TYR A 132 7.02 17.10 -29.69
C TYR A 132 8.15 18.14 -29.70
N THR A 133 9.18 17.87 -30.51
CA THR A 133 10.14 18.84 -31.07
C THR A 133 10.32 18.52 -32.53
#